data_AF-A0A084BB40-F1
#
_entry.id   AF-A0A084BB40-F1
#
_cell.length_a   1.000
_cell.length_b   1.000
_cell.length_c   1.000
_cell.angle_alpha   90.00
_cell.angle_beta   90.00
_cell.angle_gamma   90.00
#
_symmetry.space_group_name_H-M   'P 1'
#
loop_
_entity.id
_entity.type
_entity.pdbx_description
1 polymer ?
#
loop_
_entity_poly.entity_id
_entity_poly.type
_entity_poly.pdbx_seq_one_letter_code
_entity_poly.pdbx_strand_id
1 'polypeptide(L)'
;MGILTPILGGWHLPLNPLDQINQPPLEFLQVQDGLLLIVGVLWTTSYILSCRDAFRDRSYGIPLLTLWFNLGWEFVYGFCFPSSLGDLLVNFPWLFCQLTIAYATISHGPAEWKHKPLIANNLALWLFGCLPFSICFHWAFIKSFPLRKDSILISAVMTQMGTSIGGLAHIILKGSTGGHSLGAWFFRTLGTGLIVTMHVWQWYNYPQDHPIMSLPITLYCVFLFEGADLIYPFAFTFISKYEKQQTLEKRHGDRKRLR
;
A
#
# COMPACT_ATOMS: atom_id res chain seq x y z
N MET A 1 -21.92 16.88 15.81
CA MET A 1 -21.76 17.28 14.40
C MET A 1 -21.78 16.01 13.59
N GLY A 2 -22.86 15.76 12.86
CA GLY A 2 -23.14 14.46 12.25
C GLY A 2 -22.07 14.05 11.24
N ILE A 3 -21.62 12.80 11.34
CA ILE A 3 -20.70 12.16 10.39
C ILE A 3 -21.33 12.05 8.97
N LEU A 4 -22.65 12.26 8.89
CA LEU A 4 -23.43 12.36 7.67
C LEU A 4 -24.41 13.54 7.86
N THR A 5 -24.32 14.58 7.03
CA THR A 5 -25.34 15.63 6.93
C THR A 5 -26.61 15.01 6.31
N PRO A 6 -27.76 14.96 7.00
CA PRO A 6 -28.87 14.15 6.54
C PRO A 6 -29.75 14.86 5.50
N ILE A 7 -29.98 14.14 4.40
CA ILE A 7 -31.30 13.84 3.80
C ILE A 7 -32.20 15.07 3.55
N LEU A 8 -31.73 16.01 2.73
CA LEU A 8 -32.54 16.79 1.76
C LEU A 8 -31.67 17.34 0.60
N GLY A 9 -30.34 17.14 0.63
CA GLY A 9 -29.37 17.63 -0.37
C GLY A 9 -28.27 16.65 -0.78
N GLY A 10 -28.50 15.33 -0.69
CA GLY A 10 -27.53 14.28 -1.08
C GLY A 10 -26.47 13.95 -0.03
N TRP A 11 -25.73 12.84 -0.23
CA TRP A 11 -24.63 12.42 0.66
C TRP A 11 -23.28 12.89 0.12
N HIS A 12 -22.35 13.27 1.02
CA HIS A 12 -20.93 13.48 0.77
C HIS A 12 -20.18 13.50 2.12
N LEU A 13 -18.87 13.28 2.13
CA LEU A 13 -18.01 13.48 3.30
C LEU A 13 -17.81 14.97 3.57
N PRO A 14 -17.37 15.37 4.78
CA PRO A 14 -17.09 16.77 5.05
C PRO A 14 -16.10 17.37 4.06
N LEU A 15 -16.45 18.54 3.51
CA LEU A 15 -15.70 19.20 2.46
C LEU A 15 -14.24 19.42 2.88
N ASN A 16 -13.31 18.99 2.03
CA ASN A 16 -11.91 19.33 2.19
C ASN A 16 -11.68 20.85 1.95
N PRO A 17 -10.53 21.41 2.33
CA PRO A 17 -10.29 22.86 2.18
C PRO A 17 -10.48 23.41 0.76
N LEU A 18 -10.23 22.62 -0.29
CA LEU A 18 -10.45 23.05 -1.67
C LEU A 18 -11.90 22.92 -2.09
N ASP A 19 -12.60 21.87 -1.67
CA ASP A 19 -14.02 21.71 -1.94
C ASP A 19 -14.84 22.84 -1.26
N GLN A 20 -14.36 23.34 -0.11
CA GLN A 20 -14.93 24.52 0.55
C GLN A 20 -14.77 25.81 -0.29
N ILE A 21 -13.69 25.93 -1.06
CA ILE A 21 -13.43 27.08 -1.94
C ILE A 21 -14.21 26.93 -3.25
N ASN A 22 -14.11 25.76 -3.88
CA ASN A 22 -14.64 25.50 -5.21
C ASN A 22 -16.15 25.28 -5.24
N GLN A 23 -16.74 24.85 -4.11
CA GLN A 23 -18.17 24.52 -3.99
C GLN A 23 -18.65 23.66 -5.18
N PRO A 24 -18.02 22.49 -5.41
CA PRO A 24 -18.32 21.66 -6.56
C PRO A 24 -19.74 21.09 -6.52
N PRO A 25 -20.31 20.68 -7.68
CA PRO A 25 -21.62 20.06 -7.69
C PRO A 25 -21.63 18.76 -6.88
N LEU A 26 -22.79 18.41 -6.32
CA LEU A 26 -22.95 17.23 -5.46
C LEU A 26 -22.46 15.94 -6.11
N GLU A 27 -22.68 15.76 -7.41
CA GLU A 27 -22.23 14.59 -8.17
C GLU A 27 -20.71 14.42 -8.13
N PHE A 28 -19.96 15.53 -8.17
CA PHE A 28 -18.50 15.52 -8.10
C PHE A 28 -18.03 14.99 -6.74
N LEU A 29 -18.63 15.48 -5.66
CA LEU A 29 -18.34 15.06 -4.28
C LEU A 29 -18.68 13.59 -4.08
N GLN A 30 -19.84 13.14 -4.57
CA GLN A 30 -20.27 11.75 -4.45
C GLN A 30 -19.34 10.76 -5.15
N VAL A 31 -18.87 11.11 -6.35
CA VAL A 31 -17.90 10.28 -7.08
C VAL A 31 -16.56 10.23 -6.33
N GLN A 32 -16.04 11.39 -5.91
CA GLN A 32 -14.79 11.47 -5.15
C GLN A 32 -14.85 10.65 -3.86
N ASP A 33 -15.85 10.91 -3.03
CA ASP A 33 -15.97 10.30 -1.71
C ASP A 33 -16.32 8.81 -1.80
N GLY A 34 -17.11 8.42 -2.80
CA GLY A 34 -17.46 7.03 -3.05
C GLY A 34 -16.24 6.22 -3.43
N LEU A 35 -15.42 6.74 -4.35
CA LEU A 35 -14.15 6.12 -4.71
C LEU A 35 -13.22 6.03 -3.49
N LEU A 36 -13.06 7.11 -2.72
CA LEU A 36 -12.20 7.13 -1.53
C LEU A 36 -12.60 6.05 -0.50
N LEU A 37 -13.89 5.92 -0.19
CA LEU A 37 -14.37 4.93 0.77
C LEU A 37 -14.19 3.49 0.26
N ILE A 38 -14.45 3.24 -1.03
CA ILE A 38 -14.23 1.93 -1.65
C ILE A 38 -12.74 1.57 -1.61
N VAL A 39 -11.86 2.52 -1.95
CA VAL A 39 -10.40 2.36 -1.84
C VAL A 39 -10.03 1.99 -0.40
N GLY A 40 -10.61 2.67 0.59
CA GLY A 40 -10.44 2.35 2.01
C GLY A 40 -10.72 0.89 2.34
N VAL A 41 -11.85 0.36 1.88
CA VAL A 41 -12.24 -1.03 2.11
C VAL A 41 -11.31 -2.01 1.39
N LEU A 42 -10.97 -1.74 0.13
CA LEU A 42 -10.12 -2.61 -0.69
C LEU A 42 -8.70 -2.73 -0.12
N TRP A 43 -8.07 -1.60 0.21
CA TRP A 43 -6.74 -1.59 0.81
C TRP A 43 -6.71 -2.20 2.21
N THR A 44 -7.73 -1.93 3.03
CA THR A 44 -7.85 -2.58 4.34
C THR A 44 -7.96 -4.10 4.20
N THR A 45 -8.73 -4.57 3.22
CA THR A 45 -8.85 -6.01 2.92
C THR A 45 -7.50 -6.59 2.49
N SER A 46 -6.77 -5.90 1.61
CA SER A 46 -5.41 -6.29 1.23
C SER A 46 -4.47 -6.40 2.42
N TYR A 47 -4.50 -5.42 3.32
CA TYR A 47 -3.67 -5.41 4.52
C TYR A 47 -4.00 -6.58 5.47
N ILE A 48 -5.29 -6.84 5.71
CA ILE A 48 -5.73 -7.98 6.52
C ILE A 48 -5.24 -9.30 5.92
N LEU A 49 -5.36 -9.47 4.60
CA LEU A 49 -4.87 -10.66 3.90
C LEU A 49 -3.35 -10.78 4.00
N SER A 50 -2.62 -9.67 3.86
CA SER A 50 -1.15 -9.63 3.99
C SER A 50 -0.70 -10.02 5.40
N CYS A 51 -1.37 -9.51 6.45
CA CYS A 51 -1.14 -9.93 7.83
C CYS A 51 -1.37 -11.44 7.99
N ARG A 52 -2.53 -11.92 7.54
CA ARG A 52 -2.89 -13.34 7.59
C ARG A 52 -1.83 -14.21 6.91
N ASP A 53 -1.42 -13.84 5.71
CA ASP A 53 -0.46 -14.62 4.92
C ASP A 53 0.93 -14.62 5.59
N ALA A 54 1.37 -13.51 6.16
CA ALA A 54 2.62 -13.43 6.92
C ALA A 54 2.65 -14.41 8.11
N PHE A 55 1.59 -14.44 8.92
CA PHE A 55 1.50 -15.37 10.06
C PHE A 55 1.29 -16.83 9.64
N ARG A 56 0.44 -17.07 8.64
CA ARG A 56 0.15 -18.42 8.13
C ARG A 56 1.40 -19.08 7.58
N ASP A 57 2.15 -18.34 6.77
CA ASP A 57 3.31 -18.87 6.07
C ASP A 57 4.60 -18.76 6.89
N ARG A 58 4.53 -18.15 8.08
CA ARG A 58 5.68 -17.79 8.93
C ARG A 58 6.77 -17.11 8.10
N SER A 59 6.34 -16.12 7.34
CA SER A 59 7.19 -15.35 6.44
C SER A 59 6.68 -13.91 6.37
N TYR A 60 7.25 -13.07 5.51
CA TYR A 60 6.81 -11.70 5.33
C TYR A 60 6.71 -11.37 3.84
N GLY A 61 5.63 -10.67 3.46
CA GLY A 61 5.34 -10.34 2.07
C GLY A 61 5.80 -8.95 1.63
N ILE A 62 6.04 -8.03 2.57
CA ILE A 62 6.41 -6.64 2.25
C ILE A 62 7.94 -6.49 2.35
N PRO A 63 8.64 -6.05 1.29
CA PRO A 63 10.08 -5.77 1.37
C PRO A 63 10.41 -4.81 2.52
N LEU A 64 11.53 -5.06 3.21
CA LEU A 64 11.93 -4.26 4.37
C LEU A 64 12.00 -2.76 4.07
N LEU A 65 12.57 -2.39 2.92
CA LEU A 65 12.71 -1.00 2.48
C LEU A 65 11.33 -0.32 2.34
N THR A 66 10.40 -1.01 1.70
CA THR A 66 9.02 -0.53 1.51
C THR A 66 8.29 -0.41 2.85
N LEU A 67 8.50 -1.36 3.75
CA LEU A 67 7.75 -1.43 5.00
C LEU A 67 8.04 -0.24 5.94
N TRP A 68 9.32 0.09 6.19
CA TRP A 68 9.63 1.23 7.06
C TRP A 68 9.20 2.56 6.44
N PHE A 69 9.30 2.68 5.11
CA PHE A 69 8.91 3.89 4.40
C PHE A 69 7.39 4.11 4.40
N ASN A 70 6.61 3.03 4.20
CA ASN A 70 5.15 3.08 4.30
C ASN A 70 4.70 3.30 5.73
N LEU A 71 5.34 2.70 6.74
CA LEU A 71 4.99 2.93 8.14
C LEU A 71 5.16 4.41 8.53
N GLY A 72 6.25 5.04 8.08
CA GLY A 72 6.45 6.48 8.24
C GLY A 72 5.39 7.31 7.51
N TRP A 73 4.98 6.88 6.32
CA TRP A 73 3.93 7.54 5.54
C TRP A 73 2.59 7.51 6.27
N GLU A 74 2.14 6.33 6.73
CA GLU A 74 0.87 6.19 7.47
C GLU A 74 0.88 6.98 8.78
N PHE A 75 2.02 7.03 9.47
CA PHE A 75 2.15 7.83 10.68
C PHE A 75 2.00 9.33 10.39
N VAL A 76 2.72 9.84 9.38
CA VAL A 76 2.73 11.27 9.06
C VAL A 76 1.41 11.73 8.46
N TYR A 77 0.88 11.02 7.46
CA TYR A 77 -0.31 11.44 6.73
C TYR A 77 -1.61 10.86 7.27
N GLY A 78 -1.58 9.66 7.86
CA GLY A 78 -2.74 9.01 8.46
C GLY A 78 -3.01 9.44 9.90
N PHE A 79 -1.99 9.86 10.66
CA PHE A 79 -2.16 10.26 12.07
C PHE A 79 -1.81 11.72 12.34
N CYS A 80 -0.63 12.20 11.96
CA CYS A 80 -0.19 13.55 12.34
C CYS A 80 -0.82 14.67 11.51
N PHE A 81 -0.93 14.48 10.19
CA PHE A 81 -1.30 15.54 9.25
C PHE A 81 -2.26 15.06 8.15
N PRO A 82 -3.46 14.55 8.48
CA PRO A 82 -4.47 14.25 7.47
C PRO A 82 -4.88 15.52 6.69
N SER A 83 -5.22 15.37 5.41
CA SER A 83 -5.74 16.46 4.57
C SER A 83 -7.25 16.67 4.69
N SER A 84 -7.98 15.60 5.00
CA SER A 84 -9.44 15.62 5.15
C SER A 84 -9.90 14.58 6.18
N LEU A 85 -11.18 14.64 6.57
CA LEU A 85 -11.77 13.60 7.41
C LEU A 85 -11.81 12.26 6.68
N GLY A 86 -12.06 12.25 5.37
CA GLY A 86 -12.03 11.03 4.56
C GLY A 86 -10.67 10.34 4.61
N ASP A 87 -9.60 11.10 4.40
CA ASP A 87 -8.23 10.58 4.48
C ASP A 87 -7.89 10.04 5.87
N LEU A 88 -8.34 10.71 6.93
CA LEU A 88 -8.16 10.22 8.29
C LEU A 88 -8.87 8.87 8.50
N LEU A 89 -10.13 8.76 8.08
CA LEU A 89 -10.93 7.55 8.25
C LEU A 89 -10.37 6.36 7.47
N VAL A 90 -9.78 6.62 6.30
CA VAL A 90 -9.22 5.59 5.42
C VAL A 90 -7.82 5.18 5.85
N ASN A 91 -6.93 6.15 6.12
CA ASN A 91 -5.51 5.89 6.35
C ASN A 91 -5.20 5.50 7.81
N PHE A 92 -5.92 6.04 8.79
CA PHE A 92 -5.62 5.76 10.20
C PHE A 92 -5.70 4.26 10.57
N PRO A 93 -6.71 3.49 10.09
CA PRO A 93 -6.73 2.04 10.28
C PRO A 93 -5.54 1.30 9.67
N TRP A 94 -4.98 1.82 8.57
CA TRP A 94 -3.85 1.19 7.89
C TRP A 94 -2.57 1.24 8.74
N LEU A 95 -2.39 2.27 9.57
CA LEU A 95 -1.27 2.34 10.51
C LEU A 95 -1.22 1.11 11.43
N PHE A 96 -2.36 0.65 11.95
CA PHE A 96 -2.41 -0.55 12.80
C PHE A 96 -2.07 -1.83 12.04
N CYS A 97 -2.53 -1.92 10.78
CA CYS A 97 -2.17 -3.03 9.91
C CYS A 97 -0.65 -3.05 9.64
N GLN A 98 -0.06 -1.89 9.41
CA GLN A 98 1.38 -1.76 9.15
C GLN A 98 2.22 -2.13 10.38
N LEU A 99 1.79 -1.75 11.59
CA LEU A 99 2.42 -2.21 12.83
C LEU A 99 2.33 -3.73 12.98
N THR A 100 1.21 -4.34 12.60
CA THR A 100 1.02 -5.79 12.62
C THR A 100 1.94 -6.49 11.61
N ILE A 101 2.09 -5.95 10.40
CA ILE A 101 3.01 -6.45 9.38
C ILE A 101 4.47 -6.29 9.82
N ALA A 102 4.82 -5.17 10.46
CA ALA A 102 6.14 -4.96 11.04
C ALA A 102 6.45 -6.00 12.12
N TYR A 103 5.50 -6.28 13.01
CA TYR A 103 5.64 -7.33 14.00
C TYR A 103 5.82 -8.72 13.37
N ALA A 104 5.00 -9.07 12.38
CA ALA A 104 5.13 -10.34 11.66
C ALA A 104 6.51 -10.45 10.97
N THR A 105 6.99 -9.36 10.38
CA THR A 105 8.30 -9.28 9.73
C THR A 105 9.44 -9.49 10.71
N ILE A 106 9.39 -8.88 11.91
CA ILE A 106 10.42 -9.06 12.95
C ILE A 106 10.40 -10.49 13.49
N SER A 107 9.20 -11.06 13.64
CA SER A 107 9.01 -12.38 14.26
C SER A 107 9.33 -13.54 13.31
N HIS A 108 9.06 -13.38 12.01
CA HIS A 108 9.16 -14.44 11.02
C HIS A 108 10.28 -14.21 9.98
N GLY A 109 10.68 -12.97 9.76
CA GLY A 109 11.75 -12.61 8.83
C GLY A 109 13.13 -13.23 9.12
N PRO A 110 13.57 -13.52 10.36
CA PRO A 110 14.90 -14.08 10.60
C PRO A 110 15.13 -15.41 9.86
N ALA A 111 14.08 -16.21 9.65
CA ALA A 111 14.15 -17.47 8.93
C ALA A 111 14.52 -17.29 7.45
N GLU A 112 14.10 -16.19 6.83
CA GLU A 112 14.37 -15.83 5.43
C GLU A 112 15.80 -15.28 5.27
N TRP A 113 16.32 -14.62 6.31
CA TRP A 113 17.64 -13.98 6.30
C TRP A 113 18.77 -14.83 6.88
N LYS A 114 18.60 -16.16 7.01
CA LYS A 114 19.63 -17.07 7.57
C LYS A 114 21.00 -16.94 6.88
N HIS A 115 21.00 -16.61 5.60
CA HIS A 115 22.20 -16.39 4.78
C HIS A 115 22.91 -15.04 5.07
N LYS A 116 22.29 -14.13 5.84
CA LYS A 116 22.81 -12.82 6.27
C LYS A 116 22.49 -12.56 7.76
N PRO A 117 23.30 -13.12 8.69
CA PRO A 117 23.04 -13.02 10.14
C PRO A 117 22.89 -11.59 10.67
N LEU A 118 23.61 -10.62 10.09
CA LEU A 118 23.51 -9.21 10.47
C LEU A 118 22.09 -8.67 10.31
N ILE A 119 21.39 -9.07 9.24
CA ILE A 119 20.00 -8.65 9.00
C ILE A 119 19.06 -9.48 9.87
N ALA A 120 19.19 -10.80 9.85
CA ALA A 120 18.32 -11.72 10.58
C ALA A 120 18.20 -11.39 12.08
N ASN A 121 19.31 -11.03 12.72
CA ASN A 121 19.35 -10.77 14.16
C ASN A 121 18.98 -9.32 14.53
N ASN A 122 18.84 -8.42 13.57
CA ASN A 122 18.65 -6.98 13.80
C ASN A 122 17.44 -6.39 13.05
N LEU A 123 16.48 -7.21 12.61
CA LEU A 123 15.32 -6.73 11.83
C LEU A 123 14.54 -5.60 12.51
N ALA A 124 14.36 -5.66 13.83
CA ALA A 124 13.72 -4.60 14.59
C ALA A 124 14.50 -3.27 14.52
N LEU A 125 15.84 -3.34 14.60
CA LEU A 125 16.71 -2.18 14.46
C LEU A 125 16.66 -1.61 13.05
N TRP A 126 16.62 -2.45 12.01
CA TRP A 126 16.47 -1.98 10.63
C TRP A 126 15.12 -1.27 10.42
N LEU A 127 14.01 -1.85 10.90
CA LEU A 127 12.69 -1.27 10.71
C LEU A 127 12.50 0.01 11.55
N PHE A 128 12.75 -0.06 12.86
CA PHE A 128 12.50 1.07 13.76
C PHE A 128 13.65 2.07 13.83
N GLY A 129 14.88 1.68 13.49
CA GLY A 129 16.01 2.60 13.36
C GLY A 129 15.91 3.46 12.09
N CYS A 130 15.33 2.93 10.99
CA CYS A 130 15.07 3.70 9.78
C CYS A 130 13.78 4.54 9.85
N LEU A 131 12.84 4.17 10.72
CA LEU A 131 11.54 4.85 10.83
C LEU A 131 11.66 6.37 11.10
N PRO A 132 12.52 6.88 12.01
CA PRO A 132 12.72 8.32 12.19
C PRO A 132 13.13 9.04 10.90
N PHE A 133 14.01 8.43 10.09
CA PHE A 133 14.40 9.00 8.81
C PHE A 133 13.23 9.10 7.84
N SER A 134 12.34 8.10 7.83
CA SER A 134 11.10 8.15 7.05
C SER A 134 10.19 9.27 7.48
N ILE A 135 9.99 9.42 8.80
CA ILE A 135 9.09 10.44 9.36
C ILE A 135 9.65 11.82 9.04
N CYS A 136 10.95 12.03 9.26
CA CYS A 136 11.63 13.27 8.90
C CYS A 136 11.53 13.56 7.40
N PHE A 137 11.70 12.54 6.54
CA PHE A 137 11.55 12.68 5.10
C PHE A 137 10.13 13.14 4.74
N HIS A 138 9.09 12.44 5.18
CA HIS A 138 7.69 12.78 4.84
C HIS A 138 7.28 14.13 5.45
N TRP A 139 7.78 14.47 6.63
CA TRP A 139 7.54 15.78 7.23
C TRP A 139 8.20 16.91 6.44
N ALA A 140 9.47 16.75 6.05
CA ALA A 140 10.15 17.70 5.17
C ALA A 140 9.44 17.78 3.80
N PHE A 141 8.92 16.66 3.31
CA PHE A 141 8.16 16.59 2.08
C PHE A 141 6.89 17.44 2.16
N ILE A 142 6.08 17.32 3.22
CA ILE A 142 4.91 18.21 3.45
C ILE A 142 5.30 19.69 3.37
N LYS A 143 6.43 20.06 3.98
CA LYS A 143 6.90 21.45 3.99
C LYS A 143 7.41 21.95 2.65
N SER A 144 7.69 21.04 1.71
CA SER A 144 8.20 21.37 0.37
C SER A 144 7.09 21.68 -0.64
N PHE A 145 5.82 21.42 -0.29
CA PHE A 145 4.68 21.67 -1.19
C PHE A 145 3.78 22.80 -0.65
N PRO A 146 3.26 23.68 -1.52
CA PRO A 146 2.29 24.70 -1.11
C PRO A 146 0.99 24.10 -0.58
N LEU A 147 0.52 23.02 -1.22
CA LEU A 147 -0.70 22.31 -0.86
C LEU A 147 -0.33 20.95 -0.27
N ARG A 148 -0.88 20.66 0.92
CA ARG A 148 -0.65 19.37 1.60
C ARG A 148 -1.10 18.18 0.76
N LYS A 149 -2.23 18.29 0.07
CA LYS A 149 -2.76 17.20 -0.77
C LYS A 149 -1.77 16.78 -1.87
N ASP A 150 -0.98 17.71 -2.40
CA ASP A 150 -0.02 17.43 -3.45
C ASP A 150 1.14 16.59 -2.90
N SER A 151 1.60 16.94 -1.69
CA SER A 151 2.58 16.12 -0.97
C SER A 151 2.07 14.71 -0.68
N ILE A 152 0.78 14.56 -0.33
CA ILE A 152 0.13 13.27 -0.08
C ILE A 152 0.09 12.43 -1.35
N LEU A 153 -0.40 12.98 -2.47
CA LEU A 153 -0.50 12.25 -3.73
C LEU A 153 0.88 11.81 -4.23
N ILE A 154 1.87 12.70 -4.28
CA ILE A 154 3.20 12.34 -4.79
C ILE A 154 3.86 11.30 -3.89
N SER A 155 3.80 11.50 -2.57
CA SER A 155 4.38 10.52 -1.64
C SER A 155 3.65 9.17 -1.68
N ALA A 156 2.32 9.16 -1.87
CA ALA A 156 1.54 7.95 -2.10
C ALA A 156 1.95 7.22 -3.39
N VAL A 157 2.21 7.95 -4.46
CA VAL A 157 2.75 7.38 -5.70
C VAL A 157 4.13 6.76 -5.46
N MET A 158 4.99 7.41 -4.67
CA MET A 158 6.31 6.88 -4.33
C MET A 158 6.23 5.60 -3.48
N THR A 159 5.38 5.58 -2.45
CA THR A 159 5.15 4.38 -1.61
C THR A 159 4.52 3.25 -2.43
N GLN A 160 3.62 3.58 -3.36
CA GLN A 160 3.01 2.61 -4.27
C GLN A 160 4.04 1.96 -5.19
N MET A 161 4.97 2.73 -5.77
CA MET A 161 6.07 2.15 -6.56
C MET A 161 6.87 1.13 -5.74
N GLY A 162 7.24 1.49 -4.51
CA GLY A 162 7.94 0.58 -3.59
C GLY A 162 7.12 -0.67 -3.25
N THR A 163 5.80 -0.55 -3.20
CA THR A 163 4.88 -1.66 -2.91
C THR A 163 4.72 -2.60 -4.10
N SER A 164 4.41 -2.08 -5.29
CA SER A 164 4.18 -2.89 -6.49
C SER A 164 5.49 -3.48 -7.04
N ILE A 165 6.48 -2.63 -7.31
CA ILE A 165 7.77 -3.07 -7.88
C ILE A 165 8.54 -3.91 -6.86
N GLY A 166 8.57 -3.43 -5.60
CA GLY A 166 9.24 -4.16 -4.52
C GLY A 166 8.57 -5.50 -4.25
N GLY A 167 7.24 -5.57 -4.24
CA GLY A 167 6.49 -6.83 -4.06
C GLY A 167 6.77 -7.85 -5.18
N LEU A 168 6.80 -7.40 -6.44
CA LEU A 168 7.16 -8.23 -7.59
C LEU A 168 8.62 -8.72 -7.50
N ALA A 169 9.55 -7.81 -7.24
CA ALA A 169 10.96 -8.15 -7.08
C ALA A 169 11.15 -9.13 -5.91
N HIS A 170 10.41 -8.96 -4.81
CA HIS A 170 10.52 -9.82 -3.64
C HIS A 170 10.18 -11.27 -3.97
N ILE A 171 9.05 -11.55 -4.62
CA ILE A 171 8.68 -12.92 -4.97
C ILE A 171 9.68 -13.54 -5.96
N ILE A 172 10.16 -12.76 -6.94
CA ILE A 172 11.13 -13.24 -7.95
C ILE A 172 12.48 -13.58 -7.30
N LEU A 173 13.03 -12.65 -6.51
CA LEU A 173 14.35 -12.80 -5.89
C LEU A 173 14.35 -13.86 -4.79
N LYS A 174 13.27 -13.94 -4.02
CA LYS A 174 13.10 -14.97 -2.99
C LYS A 174 12.85 -16.35 -3.60
N GLY A 175 12.23 -16.40 -4.78
CA GLY A 175 11.81 -17.66 -5.41
C GLY A 175 10.73 -18.40 -4.62
N SER A 176 9.98 -17.69 -3.77
CA SER A 176 8.92 -18.27 -2.95
C SER A 176 7.71 -17.35 -2.83
N THR A 177 6.51 -17.94 -2.77
CA THR A 177 5.26 -17.21 -2.54
C THR A 177 4.93 -17.01 -1.05
N GLY A 178 5.74 -17.55 -0.14
CA GLY A 178 5.47 -17.45 1.30
C GLY A 178 5.35 -16.01 1.79
N GLY A 179 4.25 -15.71 2.49
CA GLY A 179 3.93 -14.36 2.97
C GLY A 179 3.14 -13.51 1.97
N HIS A 180 2.80 -14.05 0.80
CA HIS A 180 2.04 -13.37 -0.25
C HIS A 180 0.77 -14.15 -0.64
N SER A 181 -0.22 -13.45 -1.21
CA SER A 181 -1.33 -14.10 -1.91
C SER A 181 -1.88 -13.26 -3.06
N LEU A 182 -2.47 -13.94 -4.04
CA LEU A 182 -3.23 -13.27 -5.11
C LEU A 182 -4.43 -12.48 -4.57
N GLY A 183 -5.00 -12.88 -3.43
CA GLY A 183 -6.08 -12.13 -2.80
C GLY A 183 -5.60 -10.75 -2.34
N ALA A 184 -4.50 -10.70 -1.56
CA ALA A 184 -3.92 -9.45 -1.11
C ALA A 184 -3.53 -8.55 -2.30
N TRP A 185 -2.87 -9.13 -3.30
CA TRP A 185 -2.53 -8.43 -4.54
C TRP A 185 -3.75 -7.86 -5.28
N PHE A 186 -4.82 -8.66 -5.45
CA PHE A 186 -6.00 -8.24 -6.21
C PHE A 186 -6.70 -7.05 -5.57
N PHE A 187 -6.98 -7.14 -4.26
CA PHE A 187 -7.64 -6.06 -3.52
C PHE A 187 -6.81 -4.78 -3.51
N ARG A 188 -5.49 -4.91 -3.33
CA ARG A 188 -4.55 -3.77 -3.39
C ARG A 188 -4.59 -3.12 -4.77
N THR A 189 -4.38 -3.89 -5.82
CA THR A 189 -4.26 -3.37 -7.21
C THR A 189 -5.57 -2.71 -7.64
N LEU A 190 -6.71 -3.32 -7.33
CA LEU A 190 -8.01 -2.71 -7.60
C LEU A 190 -8.20 -1.40 -6.81
N GLY A 191 -7.81 -1.38 -5.53
CA GLY A 191 -7.81 -0.16 -4.72
C GLY A 191 -6.90 0.93 -5.31
N THR A 192 -5.71 0.58 -5.76
CA THR A 192 -4.79 1.50 -6.44
C THR A 192 -5.39 2.08 -7.74
N GLY A 193 -5.96 1.23 -8.58
CA GLY A 193 -6.59 1.69 -9.82
C GLY A 193 -7.75 2.65 -9.57
N LEU A 194 -8.55 2.40 -8.52
CA LEU A 194 -9.66 3.29 -8.14
C LEU A 194 -9.19 4.62 -7.55
N ILE A 195 -8.12 4.64 -6.74
CA ILE A 195 -7.58 5.91 -6.22
C ILE A 195 -6.93 6.73 -7.33
N VAL A 196 -6.26 6.09 -8.30
CA VAL A 196 -5.77 6.76 -9.52
C VAL A 196 -6.94 7.36 -10.30
N THR A 197 -8.01 6.58 -10.50
CA THR A 197 -9.23 7.04 -11.17
C THR A 197 -9.85 8.24 -10.46
N MET A 198 -9.89 8.24 -9.12
CA MET A 198 -10.37 9.37 -8.32
C MET A 198 -9.54 10.64 -8.56
N HIS A 199 -8.21 10.53 -8.61
CA HIS A 199 -7.35 11.69 -8.87
C HIS A 199 -7.43 12.17 -10.32
N VAL A 200 -7.67 11.28 -11.30
CA VAL A 200 -7.99 11.67 -12.68
C VAL A 200 -9.32 12.40 -12.73
N TRP A 201 -10.35 11.92 -12.02
CA TRP A 201 -11.65 12.58 -11.91
C TRP A 201 -11.53 14.00 -11.35
N GLN A 202 -10.76 14.18 -10.28
CA GLN A 202 -10.49 15.49 -9.71
C GLN A 202 -9.76 16.41 -10.69
N TRP A 203 -8.71 15.93 -11.36
CA TRP A 203 -7.98 16.70 -12.35
C TRP A 203 -8.81 17.09 -13.56
N TYR A 204 -9.66 16.18 -14.06
CA TYR A 204 -10.49 16.44 -15.23
C TYR A 204 -11.48 17.59 -14.99
N ASN A 205 -12.07 17.66 -13.79
CA ASN A 205 -13.04 18.69 -13.44
C ASN A 205 -12.39 19.98 -12.91
N TYR A 206 -11.31 19.88 -12.14
CA TYR A 206 -10.60 21.00 -11.50
C TYR A 206 -9.09 20.92 -11.77
N PRO A 207 -8.63 21.10 -13.03
CA PRO A 207 -7.25 20.84 -13.43
C PRO A 207 -6.24 21.78 -12.78
N GLN A 208 -6.63 23.03 -12.51
CA GLN A 208 -5.75 24.02 -11.86
C GLN A 208 -5.50 23.69 -10.39
N ASP A 209 -6.49 23.10 -9.72
CA ASP A 209 -6.37 22.72 -8.32
C ASP A 209 -5.69 21.36 -8.17
N HIS A 210 -5.82 20.45 -9.13
CA HIS A 210 -5.26 19.09 -9.07
C HIS A 210 -4.18 18.84 -10.15
N PRO A 211 -3.13 19.67 -10.27
CA PRO A 211 -2.20 19.60 -11.38
C PRO A 211 -1.29 18.36 -11.34
N ILE A 212 -1.03 17.82 -10.14
CA ILE A 212 -0.07 16.75 -9.91
C ILE A 212 -0.35 15.50 -10.74
N MET A 213 -1.62 15.15 -10.92
CA MET A 213 -2.00 13.96 -11.68
C MET A 213 -1.64 14.06 -13.17
N SER A 214 -1.55 15.28 -13.69
CA SER A 214 -1.18 15.54 -15.09
C SER A 214 0.33 15.64 -15.35
N LEU A 215 1.15 15.66 -14.29
CA LEU A 215 2.59 15.76 -14.45
C LEU A 215 3.13 14.50 -15.13
N PRO A 216 4.01 14.63 -16.15
CA PRO A 216 4.58 13.47 -16.85
C PRO A 216 5.26 12.48 -15.92
N ILE A 217 5.92 12.96 -14.87
CA ILE A 217 6.58 12.10 -13.87
C ILE A 217 5.56 11.29 -13.08
N THR A 218 4.42 11.87 -12.70
CA THR A 218 3.36 11.17 -11.96
C THR A 218 2.77 10.06 -12.83
N LEU A 219 2.43 10.37 -14.08
CA LEU A 219 1.88 9.40 -15.04
C LEU A 219 2.87 8.27 -15.33
N TYR A 220 4.17 8.57 -15.45
CA TYR A 220 5.21 7.56 -15.61
C TYR A 220 5.31 6.63 -14.40
N CYS A 221 5.29 7.17 -13.18
CA CYS A 221 5.29 6.36 -11.96
C CYS A 221 4.05 5.47 -11.86
N VAL A 222 2.87 5.98 -12.22
CA VAL A 222 1.62 5.21 -12.30
C VAL A 222 1.74 4.07 -13.30
N PHE A 223 2.23 4.35 -14.50
CA PHE A 223 2.50 3.34 -15.52
C PHE A 223 3.44 2.23 -15.00
N LEU A 224 4.51 2.61 -14.29
CA LEU A 224 5.47 1.64 -13.75
C LEU A 224 4.86 0.73 -12.69
N PHE A 225 4.15 1.28 -11.68
CA PHE A 225 3.62 0.45 -10.61
C PHE A 225 2.43 -0.40 -11.06
N GLU A 226 1.58 0.11 -11.96
CA GLU A 226 0.47 -0.66 -12.55
C GLU A 226 1.03 -1.76 -13.47
N GLY A 227 2.07 -1.45 -14.25
CA GLY A 227 2.78 -2.44 -15.07
C GLY A 227 3.36 -3.58 -14.22
N ALA A 228 3.99 -3.26 -13.09
CA ALA A 228 4.47 -4.27 -12.14
C ALA A 228 3.32 -5.12 -11.58
N ASP A 229 2.18 -4.50 -11.28
CA ASP A 229 1.01 -5.19 -10.75
C ASP A 229 0.33 -6.11 -11.78
N LEU A 230 0.36 -5.75 -13.06
CA LEU A 230 -0.11 -6.61 -14.14
C LEU A 230 0.80 -7.84 -14.34
N ILE A 231 2.10 -7.71 -14.10
CA ILE A 231 3.07 -8.82 -14.20
C ILE A 231 2.97 -9.75 -12.98
N TYR A 232 2.72 -9.20 -11.80
CA TYR A 232 2.69 -9.91 -10.52
C TYR A 232 1.91 -11.24 -10.50
N PRO A 233 0.66 -11.36 -10.97
CA PRO A 233 -0.09 -12.61 -10.88
C PRO A 233 0.54 -13.72 -11.73
N PHE A 234 1.18 -13.39 -12.85
CA PHE A 234 1.90 -14.36 -13.68
C PHE A 234 3.16 -14.87 -12.98
N ALA A 235 3.95 -13.96 -12.40
CA ALA A 235 5.13 -14.32 -11.61
C ALA A 235 4.74 -15.19 -10.41
N PHE A 236 3.71 -14.78 -9.65
CA PHE A 236 3.21 -15.52 -8.49
C PHE A 236 2.75 -16.92 -8.87
N THR A 237 1.95 -17.06 -9.92
CA THR A 237 1.42 -18.36 -10.35
C THR A 237 2.52 -19.29 -10.88
N PHE A 238 3.51 -18.75 -11.59
CA PHE A 238 4.68 -19.51 -12.04
C PHE A 238 5.48 -20.06 -10.84
N ILE A 239 5.84 -19.20 -9.88
CA ILE A 239 6.60 -19.58 -8.69
C ILE A 239 5.81 -20.58 -7.84
N SER A 240 4.51 -20.34 -7.62
CA SER A 240 3.65 -21.24 -6.85
C SER A 240 3.57 -22.64 -7.46
N LYS A 241 3.52 -22.76 -8.80
CA LYS A 241 3.56 -24.05 -9.48
C LYS A 241 4.89 -24.77 -9.27
N TYR A 242 5.99 -24.03 -9.40
CA TYR A 242 7.33 -24.56 -9.20
C TYR A 242 7.56 -25.07 -7.77
N GLU A 243 7.15 -24.30 -6.75
CA GLU A 243 7.22 -24.72 -5.33
C GLU A 243 6.43 -26.01 -5.06
N LYS A 244 5.24 -26.16 -5.66
CA LYS A 244 4.43 -27.36 -5.54
C LYS A 244 5.12 -28.57 -6.17
N GLN A 245 5.74 -28.41 -7.34
CA GLN A 245 6.48 -29.49 -7.99
C GLN A 245 7.66 -29.97 -7.15
N GLN A 246 8.50 -29.05 -6.65
CA GLN A 246 9.63 -29.40 -5.77
C GLN A 246 9.18 -30.14 -4.50
N THR A 247 8.05 -29.72 -3.92
CA THR A 247 7.49 -30.37 -2.73
C THR A 247 7.03 -31.81 -3.03
N LEU A 248 6.43 -32.05 -4.20
CA LEU A 248 6.01 -33.38 -4.64
C LEU A 248 7.21 -34.29 -4.92
N GLU A 249 8.23 -33.78 -5.61
CA GLU A 249 9.47 -34.51 -5.90
C GLU A 249 10.19 -34.93 -4.61
N LYS A 250 10.31 -34.02 -3.64
CA LYS A 250 10.89 -34.31 -2.34
C LYS A 250 10.13 -35.41 -1.60
N ARG A 251 8.79 -35.32 -1.56
CA ARG A 251 7.93 -36.36 -0.95
C ARG A 251 8.07 -37.72 -1.63
N HIS A 252 8.19 -37.75 -2.96
CA HIS A 252 8.43 -38.99 -3.70
C HIS A 252 9.83 -39.58 -3.41
N GLY A 253 10.86 -38.73 -3.32
CA GLY A 253 12.21 -39.13 -2.93
C GLY A 253 12.25 -39.72 -1.52
N ASP A 254 11.62 -39.07 -0.55
CA ASP A 254 11.56 -39.53 0.85
C ASP A 254 10.81 -40.88 0.96
N ARG A 255 9.70 -41.06 0.23
CA ARG A 255 8.98 -42.34 0.17
C ARG A 255 9.82 -43.47 -0.44
N LYS A 256 10.67 -43.18 -1.43
CA LYS A 256 11.58 -44.17 -2.02
C LYS A 256 12.72 -44.56 -1.08
N ARG A 257 13.16 -43.67 -0.20
CA ARG A 257 14.22 -43.95 0.81
C ARG A 257 13.73 -44.78 2.01
N LEU A 258 12.43 -44.77 2.27
CA LEU A 258 11.79 -45.51 3.36
C LEU A 258 11.34 -46.94 2.96
N ARG A 259 11.57 -47.33 1.70
CA ARG A 259 11.30 -48.68 1.17
C ARG A 259 12.61 -49.37 0.85
#